data_AF-A0A8I0VBH3-F1
#
_entry.id   AF-A0A8I0VBH3-F1
#
_cell.length_a   1.000
_cell.length_b   1.000
_cell.length_c   1.000
_cell.angle_alpha   90.00
_cell.angle_beta   90.00
_cell.angle_gamma   90.00
#
_symmetry.space_group_name_H-M   'P 1'
#
loop_
_entity.id
_entity.type
_entity.pdbx_description
1 polymer ?
#
loop_
_entity_poly.entity_id
_entity_poly.type
_entity_poly.pdbx_seq_one_letter_code
_entity_poly.pdbx_strand_id
1 'polypeptide(L)'
;MFSSLFCVPCQATRRTLQEVQRLLPWLPVEELDVAAHADLAEAERIRSTPTILVRAGDREVLRAEGVPTAPQVLQAVVRAMDGSAAAAPGRAPGRPDPA
;
A
#
# COMPACT_ATOMS: atom_id res chain seq x y z
N MET A 1 -5.42 -3.07 4.74
CA MET A 1 -6.37 -1.95 4.61
C MET A 1 -6.95 -1.64 5.98
N PHE A 2 -7.18 -0.37 6.28
CA PHE A 2 -7.96 0.06 7.42
C PHE A 2 -9.43 0.18 7.04
N SER A 3 -10.30 -0.38 7.87
CA SER A 3 -11.76 -0.38 7.70
C SER A 3 -12.46 0.08 8.96
N SER A 4 -13.75 0.36 8.85
CA SER A 4 -14.64 0.52 9.99
C SER A 4 -15.85 -0.40 9.88
N LEU A 5 -16.42 -0.79 11.01
CA LEU A 5 -17.69 -1.51 11.07
C LEU A 5 -18.80 -0.72 10.36
N PHE A 6 -19.66 -1.43 9.62
CA PHE A 6 -20.79 -0.85 8.86
C PHE A 6 -20.40 0.11 7.72
N CYS A 7 -19.12 0.18 7.33
CA CYS A 7 -18.66 0.97 6.20
C CYS A 7 -18.96 0.29 4.85
N VAL A 8 -19.94 0.81 4.11
CA VAL A 8 -20.30 0.33 2.76
C VAL A 8 -19.11 0.43 1.77
N PRO A 9 -18.37 1.55 1.68
CA PRO A 9 -17.19 1.62 0.81
C PRO A 9 -16.11 0.59 1.17
N CYS A 10 -15.98 0.23 2.45
CA CYS A 10 -15.05 -0.79 2.91
C CYS A 10 -15.46 -2.18 2.39
N GLN A 11 -16.76 -2.50 2.32
CA GLN A 11 -17.23 -3.75 1.70
C GLN A 11 -16.90 -3.81 0.20
N ALA A 12 -17.06 -2.71 -0.53
CA ALA A 12 -16.67 -2.65 -1.94
C ALA A 12 -15.15 -2.91 -2.09
N THR A 13 -14.34 -2.30 -1.23
CA THR A 13 -12.89 -2.49 -1.21
C THR A 13 -12.49 -3.94 -0.92
N ARG A 14 -13.18 -4.62 0.01
CA ARG A 14 -12.96 -6.07 0.28
C ARG A 14 -13.15 -6.91 -0.98
N ARG A 15 -14.20 -6.65 -1.77
CA ARG A 15 -14.46 -7.38 -3.02
C ARG A 15 -13.34 -7.16 -4.04
N THR A 16 -12.92 -5.91 -4.21
CA THR A 16 -11.78 -5.59 -5.09
C THR A 16 -10.49 -6.27 -4.64
N LEU A 17 -10.18 -6.27 -3.34
CA LEU A 17 -8.98 -6.95 -2.82
C LEU A 17 -9.07 -8.48 -2.94
N GLN A 18 -10.27 -9.06 -2.85
CA GLN A 18 -10.48 -10.49 -3.12
C GLN A 18 -10.25 -10.84 -4.60
N GLU A 19 -10.69 -9.99 -5.55
CA GLU A 19 -10.39 -10.17 -6.97
C GLU A 19 -8.88 -10.12 -7.23
N VAL A 20 -8.17 -9.18 -6.61
CA VAL A 20 -6.71 -9.06 -6.72
C VAL A 20 -6.02 -10.30 -6.14
N GLN A 21 -6.44 -10.80 -4.98
CA GLN A 21 -5.87 -12.01 -4.39
C GLN A 21 -6.07 -13.27 -5.25
N ARG A 22 -7.13 -13.33 -6.08
CA ARG A 22 -7.29 -14.41 -7.06
C ARG A 22 -6.24 -14.36 -8.16
N LEU A 23 -5.80 -13.16 -8.54
CA LEU A 23 -4.76 -12.96 -9.56
C LEU A 23 -3.35 -13.08 -8.97
N LEU A 24 -3.17 -12.65 -7.72
CA LEU A 24 -1.90 -12.65 -6.99
C LEU A 24 -2.04 -13.40 -5.65
N PRO A 25 -2.08 -14.74 -5.64
CA PRO A 25 -2.30 -15.51 -4.41
C PRO A 25 -1.20 -15.37 -3.36
N TRP A 26 -0.02 -14.91 -3.79
CA TRP A 26 1.13 -14.66 -2.91
C TRP A 26 1.08 -13.28 -2.24
N LEU A 27 0.17 -12.39 -2.62
CA LEU A 27 0.09 -11.04 -2.08
C LEU A 27 -0.68 -11.04 -0.75
N PRO A 28 0.00 -10.82 0.40
CA PRO A 28 -0.70 -10.72 1.67
C PRO A 28 -1.58 -9.46 1.69
N VAL A 29 -2.82 -9.64 2.10
CA VAL A 29 -3.76 -8.54 2.35
C VAL A 29 -4.30 -8.70 3.75
N GLU A 30 -3.95 -7.77 4.62
CA GLU A 30 -4.49 -7.69 5.98
C GLU A 30 -5.61 -6.65 6.05
N GLU A 31 -6.65 -6.94 6.83
CA GLU A 31 -7.71 -5.99 7.14
C GLU A 31 -7.68 -5.65 8.63
N LEU A 32 -7.63 -4.35 8.93
CA LEU A 32 -7.55 -3.83 10.28
C LEU A 32 -8.75 -2.91 10.53
N ASP A 33 -9.65 -3.34 11.41
CA ASP A 33 -10.72 -2.46 11.88
C ASP A 33 -10.14 -1.35 12.78
N VAL A 34 -10.48 -0.09 12.49
CA VAL A 34 -9.95 1.09 13.19
C VAL A 34 -10.41 1.17 14.64
N ALA A 35 -11.57 0.60 15.00
CA ALA A 35 -12.02 0.58 16.40
C ALA A 35 -11.28 -0.50 17.19
N ALA A 36 -10.97 -1.65 16.57
CA ALA A 36 -10.19 -2.72 17.18
C ALA A 36 -8.68 -2.41 17.25
N HIS A 37 -8.16 -1.55 16.35
CA HIS A 37 -6.74 -1.21 16.25
C HIS A 37 -6.52 0.32 16.29
N ALA A 38 -7.13 1.00 17.25
CA ALA A 38 -7.15 2.45 17.33
C ALA A 38 -5.74 3.08 17.38
N ASP A 39 -4.85 2.56 18.23
CA ASP A 39 -3.48 3.07 18.38
C ASP A 39 -2.69 2.98 17.06
N LEU A 40 -2.86 1.87 16.33
CA LEU A 40 -2.21 1.66 15.06
C LEU A 40 -2.82 2.56 13.97
N ALA A 41 -4.14 2.74 13.96
CA ALA A 41 -4.81 3.66 13.04
C ALA A 41 -4.35 5.12 13.26
N GLU A 42 -4.14 5.53 14.51
CA GLU A 42 -3.59 6.83 14.86
C GLU A 42 -2.12 6.97 14.40
N ALA A 43 -1.28 5.99 14.72
CA ALA A 43 0.13 5.97 14.31
C ALA A 43 0.29 6.06 12.77
N GLU A 44 -0.59 5.39 12.04
CA GLU A 44 -0.64 5.41 10.57
C GLU A 44 -1.41 6.61 9.99
N ARG A 45 -1.86 7.53 10.84
CA ARG A 45 -2.58 8.76 10.46
C ARG A 45 -3.80 8.48 9.57
N ILE A 46 -4.58 7.46 9.92
CA ILE A 46 -5.80 7.08 9.21
C ILE A 46 -6.92 8.05 9.58
N ARG A 47 -7.32 8.90 8.62
CA ARG A 47 -8.38 9.91 8.82
C ARG A 47 -9.71 9.54 8.20
N SER A 48 -9.72 8.56 7.31
CA SER A 48 -10.88 8.12 6.56
C SER A 48 -10.81 6.61 6.33
N THR A 49 -11.97 5.96 6.22
CA THR A 49 -12.06 4.55 5.83
C THR A 49 -12.89 4.41 4.57
N PRO A 50 -12.51 3.53 3.63
CA PRO A 50 -11.32 2.68 3.65
C PRO A 50 -10.04 3.47 3.33
N THR A 51 -8.94 3.09 3.99
CA THR A 51 -7.59 3.52 3.61
C THR A 51 -6.73 2.29 3.36
N ILE A 52 -6.06 2.22 2.21
CA ILE A 52 -5.14 1.15 1.85
C ILE A 52 -3.72 1.69 1.96
N LEU A 53 -2.90 0.97 2.70
CA LEU A 53 -1.45 1.14 2.72
C LEU A 53 -0.83 -0.04 1.99
N VAL A 54 0.05 0.25 1.03
CA VAL A 54 0.87 -0.75 0.32
C VAL A 54 2.28 -0.62 0.86
N ARG A 55 2.83 -1.74 1.34
CA ARG A 55 4.15 -1.78 1.98
C ARG A 55 5.12 -2.68 1.22
N ALA A 56 6.40 -2.32 1.28
CA ALA A 56 7.52 -3.17 0.90
C ALA A 56 8.46 -3.29 2.11
N GLY A 57 8.31 -4.38 2.88
CA GLY A 57 8.85 -4.45 4.25
C GLY A 57 8.16 -3.43 5.15
N ASP A 58 8.93 -2.69 5.95
CA ASP A 58 8.40 -1.66 6.85
C ASP A 58 8.05 -0.34 6.14
N ARG A 59 8.46 -0.20 4.87
CA ARG A 59 8.27 1.03 4.10
C ARG A 59 6.89 1.10 3.47
N GLU A 60 6.12 2.14 3.79
CA GLU A 60 4.93 2.53 3.01
C GLU A 60 5.38 3.04 1.63
N VAL A 61 4.91 2.37 0.57
CA VAL A 61 5.21 2.76 -0.82
C VAL A 61 4.05 3.53 -1.45
N LEU A 62 2.83 3.21 -1.04
CA LEU A 62 1.64 3.88 -1.54
C LEU A 62 0.55 3.91 -0.48
N ARG A 63 -0.19 5.02 -0.46
CA ARG A 63 -1.44 5.19 0.28
C ARG A 63 -2.55 5.56 -0.68
N ALA A 64 -3.70 4.91 -0.53
CA ALA A 64 -4.91 5.25 -1.24
C ALA A 64 -6.07 5.38 -0.25
N GLU A 65 -6.82 6.47 -0.34
CA GLU A 65 -8.07 6.67 0.38
C GLU A 65 -9.25 6.41 -0.56
N GLY A 66 -10.30 5.78 -0.04
CA GLY A 66 -11.50 5.42 -0.82
C GLY A 66 -11.41 4.05 -1.50
N VAL A 67 -12.40 3.76 -2.35
CA VAL A 67 -12.56 2.44 -2.99
C VAL A 67 -11.69 2.39 -4.26
N PRO A 68 -10.64 1.55 -4.31
CA PRO A 68 -9.86 1.40 -5.53
C PRO A 68 -10.56 0.49 -6.53
N THR A 69 -10.09 0.52 -7.78
CA THR A 69 -10.36 -0.54 -8.76
C THR A 69 -9.26 -1.62 -8.70
N ALA A 70 -9.55 -2.84 -9.16
CA ALA A 70 -8.54 -3.90 -9.19
C ALA A 70 -7.29 -3.51 -10.02
N PRO A 71 -7.39 -2.86 -11.20
CA PRO A 71 -6.23 -2.34 -11.92
C PRO A 71 -5.39 -1.34 -11.11
N GLN A 72 -6.00 -0.46 -10.32
CA GLN A 72 -5.27 0.48 -9.48
C GLN A 72 -4.43 -0.24 -8.40
N VAL A 73 -5.01 -1.27 -7.76
CA VAL A 73 -4.28 -2.08 -6.77
C VAL A 73 -3.12 -2.84 -7.43
N LEU A 74 -3.34 -3.47 -8.59
CA LEU A 74 -2.29 -4.18 -9.32
C LEU A 74 -1.14 -3.23 -9.72
N GLN A 75 -1.45 -2.03 -10.20
CA GLN A 75 -0.43 -1.02 -10.49
C GLN A 75 0.33 -0.58 -9.25
N ALA A 76 -0.34 -0.45 -8.10
CA ALA A 76 0.32 -0.12 -6.84
C ALA A 76 1.29 -1.23 -6.39
N VAL A 77 0.92 -2.50 -6.58
CA VAL A 77 1.80 -3.65 -6.29
C VAL A 77 3.04 -3.63 -7.19
N VAL A 78 2.87 -3.40 -8.49
CA VAL A 78 4.01 -3.26 -9.43
C VAL A 78 4.95 -2.14 -8.99
N ARG A 79 4.42 -0.95 -8.68
CA ARG A 79 5.23 0.17 -8.17
C ARG A 79 5.96 -0.17 -6.87
N ALA A 80 5.34 -0.96 -5.98
CA ALA A 80 5.98 -1.40 -4.75
C ALA A 80 7.16 -2.34 -4.98
N MET A 81 7.06 -3.23 -5.97
CA MET A 81 8.14 -4.12 -6.39
C MET A 81 9.25 -3.35 -7.12
N ASP A 82 8.90 -2.42 -8.02
CA ASP A 82 9.86 -1.61 -8.78
C ASP A 82 10.60 -0.61 -7.88
N GLY A 83 9.91 -0.06 -6.88
CA GLY A 83 10.51 0.79 -5.85
C GLY A 83 11.49 0.07 -4.93
N SER A 84 11.56 -1.27 -4.98
CA SER A 84 12.63 -2.07 -4.35
C SER A 84 13.93 -2.00 -5.15
N ALA A 85 13.86 -1.82 -6.48
CA ALA A 85 15.04 -1.60 -7.33
C ALA A 85 15.54 -0.15 -7.25
N ALA A 86 14.67 0.82 -6.93
CA ALA A 86 15.03 2.23 -6.81
C ALA A 86 15.77 2.60 -5.50
N ALA A 87 15.94 1.66 -4.56
CA ALA A 87 16.67 1.87 -3.30
C ALA A 87 18.20 1.77 -3.46
N ALA A 88 18.75 2.20 -4.60
CA ALA A 88 20.17 2.50 -4.72
C ALA A 88 20.38 3.76 -5.57
N PRO A 89 20.60 4.94 -4.96
CA PRO A 89 21.58 5.87 -5.47
C PRO A 89 22.95 5.39 -4.95
N GLY A 90 23.47 4.32 -5.56
CA GLY A 90 24.87 3.96 -5.43
C GLY A 90 25.71 5.03 -6.12
N ARG A 91 26.29 5.93 -5.32
CA ARG A 91 27.53 6.69 -5.55
C ARG A 91 28.02 6.72 -7.01
N ALA A 92 27.84 7.85 -7.69
CA ALA A 92 28.65 8.15 -8.87
C ALA A 92 30.11 8.28 -8.45
N PRO A 93 31.07 7.52 -9.02
CA PRO A 93 32.48 7.86 -8.88
C PRO A 93 32.71 9.22 -9.55
N GLY A 94 33.41 10.10 -8.84
CA GLY A 94 33.73 11.45 -9.31
C GLY A 94 34.33 11.42 -10.71
N ARG A 95 33.80 12.28 -11.58
CA ARG A 95 34.42 12.60 -12.85
C ARG A 95 35.84 13.12 -12.55
N PRO A 96 36.93 12.54 -13.11
CA PRO A 96 38.24 13.14 -12.93
C PRO A 96 38.23 14.54 -13.55
N ASP A 97 38.79 15.48 -12.79
CA ASP A 97 39.02 16.86 -13.18
C ASP A 97 40.10 16.91 -14.27
N PRO A 98 39.84 17.50 -15.45
CA PRO A 98 40.88 17.73 -16.43
C PRO A 98 41.51 19.12 -16.25
N ALA A 99 42.64 19.18 -15.55
CA ALA A 99 43.75 20.11 -15.82
C ALA A 99 45.01 19.73 -15.02
#